data_AF-A0A6B0WY17-F1
#
_entry.id   AF-A0A6B0WY17-F1
#
_cell.length_a   1.000
_cell.length_b   1.000
_cell.length_c   1.000
_cell.angle_alpha   90.00
_cell.angle_beta   90.00
_cell.angle_gamma   90.00
#
_symmetry.space_group_name_H-M   'P 1'
#
loop_
_entity.id
_entity.type
_entity.pdbx_description
1 polymer ?
#
loop_
_entity_poly.entity_id
_entity_poly.type
_entity_poly.pdbx_seq_one_letter_code
_entity_poly.pdbx_strand_id
1 'polypeptide(L)'
;MSEPCYFISAGELRAIIGDDTDHGAGQDQHSGVWFLTSVKDGHTAVSQGNGVLLFGHHRGRRPAVRRVDETAVELFKEASEANNFVETRGVYRLVPPHYID
;
A
#
# COMPACT_ATOMS: atom_id res chain seq x y z
N MET A 1 16.78 0.09 -5.39
CA MET A 1 16.19 0.05 -4.03
C MET A 1 14.70 -0.10 -4.22
N SER A 2 14.02 -1.00 -3.49
CA SER A 2 12.55 -1.06 -3.51
C SER A 2 12.01 0.17 -2.81
N GLU A 3 11.08 0.88 -3.43
CA GLU A 3 10.41 2.02 -2.79
C GLU A 3 9.49 1.50 -1.67
N PRO A 4 9.38 2.22 -0.53
CA PRO A 4 8.50 1.79 0.58
C PRO A 4 7.02 1.93 0.24
N CYS A 5 6.71 2.81 -0.72
CA CYS A 5 5.37 3.14 -1.18
C CYS A 5 5.40 3.41 -2.69
N TYR A 6 4.25 3.23 -3.33
CA TYR A 6 4.01 3.63 -4.71
C TYR A 6 2.70 4.40 -4.81
N PHE A 7 2.70 5.43 -5.64
CA PHE A 7 1.54 6.30 -5.83
C PHE A 7 0.82 5.99 -7.15
N ILE A 8 -0.49 5.76 -7.06
CA ILE A 8 -1.37 5.55 -8.21
C ILE A 8 -2.34 6.72 -8.30
N SER A 9 -2.54 7.21 -9.53
CA SER A 9 -3.54 8.25 -9.81
C SER A 9 -4.24 8.05 -11.14
N ALA A 10 -5.56 8.23 -11.17
CA ALA A 10 -6.35 8.22 -12.39
C ALA A 10 -7.65 9.00 -12.21
N GLY A 11 -7.87 10.03 -13.03
CA GLY A 11 -8.97 10.96 -12.79
C GLY A 11 -8.88 11.56 -11.38
N GLU A 12 -9.95 11.37 -10.60
CA GLU A 12 -10.04 11.81 -9.19
C GLU A 12 -9.49 10.78 -8.20
N LEU A 13 -9.22 9.54 -8.64
CA LEU A 13 -8.65 8.49 -7.78
C LEU A 13 -7.19 8.79 -7.51
N ARG A 14 -6.83 8.78 -6.22
CA ARG A 14 -5.49 9.00 -5.69
C ARG A 14 -5.24 8.00 -4.57
N ALA A 15 -4.24 7.13 -4.73
CA ALA A 15 -3.94 6.11 -3.75
C ALA A 15 -2.43 5.91 -3.54
N ILE A 16 -2.07 5.52 -2.32
CA ILE A 16 -0.72 5.05 -1.98
C ILE A 16 -0.82 3.56 -1.68
N ILE A 17 0.09 2.77 -2.26
CA ILE A 17 0.26 1.34 -1.99
C ILE A 17 1.59 1.16 -1.27
N GLY A 18 1.58 0.60 -0.07
CA GLY A 18 2.82 0.35 0.66
C GLY A 18 2.77 0.71 2.13
N ASP A 19 3.95 0.93 2.69
CA ASP A 19 4.21 1.24 4.10
C ASP A 19 5.42 2.19 4.24
N ASP A 20 5.14 3.45 4.59
CA ASP A 20 6.16 4.47 4.88
C ASP A 20 6.22 4.85 6.37
N THR A 21 6.02 3.84 7.23
CA THR A 21 5.97 4.00 8.69
C THR A 21 7.17 4.73 9.29
N ASP A 22 8.37 4.57 8.70
CA ASP A 22 9.59 5.28 9.14
C ASP A 22 9.40 6.81 9.17
N HIS A 23 8.47 7.34 8.37
CA HIS A 23 8.13 8.76 8.28
C HIS A 23 6.71 9.07 8.79
N GLY A 24 5.98 8.06 9.28
CA GLY A 24 4.60 8.15 9.75
C GLY A 24 4.47 8.59 11.21
N ALA A 25 3.35 9.23 11.53
CA ALA A 25 3.00 9.54 12.92
C ALA A 25 2.73 8.25 13.71
N GLY A 26 3.43 8.07 14.82
CA GLY A 26 3.29 6.87 15.68
C GLY A 26 4.22 5.71 15.34
N GLN A 27 4.87 5.71 14.17
CA GLN A 27 5.83 4.66 13.74
C GLN A 27 5.23 3.22 13.82
N ASP A 28 3.91 3.11 13.70
CA ASP A 28 3.21 1.82 13.64
C ASP A 28 3.13 1.32 12.20
N GLN A 29 3.58 0.09 11.97
CA GLN A 29 3.62 -0.52 10.63
C GLN A 29 2.22 -0.82 10.10
N HIS A 30 1.75 0.08 9.24
CA HIS A 30 0.49 -0.01 8.53
C HIS A 30 0.73 -0.10 7.03
N SER A 31 0.76 -1.33 6.51
CA SER A 31 0.92 -1.58 5.08
C SER A 31 -0.43 -1.83 4.41
N GLY A 32 -0.62 -1.33 3.19
CA GLY A 32 -1.85 -1.57 2.42
C GLY A 32 -2.15 -0.51 1.36
N VAL A 33 -3.42 -0.39 1.01
CA VAL A 33 -3.96 0.64 0.11
C VAL A 33 -4.54 1.80 0.91
N TRP A 34 -4.09 3.01 0.60
CA TRP A 34 -4.51 4.24 1.24
C TRP A 34 -5.14 5.17 0.22
N PHE A 35 -6.43 5.47 0.37
CA PHE A 35 -7.11 6.42 -0.49
C PHE A 35 -6.99 7.85 0.06
N LEU A 36 -6.62 8.78 -0.80
CA LEU A 36 -6.53 10.20 -0.46
C LEU A 36 -7.91 10.84 -0.67
N THR A 37 -8.59 11.13 0.44
CA THR A 37 -9.97 11.65 0.42
C THR A 37 -10.05 13.18 0.46
N SER A 38 -8.93 13.89 0.54
CA SER A 38 -8.91 15.36 0.50
C SER A 38 -7.67 15.94 -0.20
N VAL A 39 -7.86 17.09 -0.87
CA VAL A 39 -6.82 17.86 -1.57
C VAL A 39 -6.48 19.13 -0.77
N LYS A 40 -6.22 19.00 0.53
CA LYS A 40 -5.70 20.11 1.36
C LYS A 40 -4.19 19.98 1.53
N ASP A 41 -3.50 21.11 1.65
CA ASP A 41 -2.07 21.17 1.98
C ASP A 41 -1.83 20.42 3.29
N GLY A 42 -1.19 19.25 3.21
CA GLY A 42 -1.17 18.24 4.25
C GLY A 42 -2.10 17.08 3.93
N HIS A 43 -1.60 16.13 3.14
CA HIS A 43 -2.35 14.92 2.78
C HIS A 43 -2.55 14.04 4.01
N THR A 44 -3.75 14.10 4.59
CA THR A 44 -4.18 13.07 5.54
C THR A 44 -4.58 11.86 4.72
N ALA A 45 -3.75 10.81 4.71
CA ALA A 45 -4.19 9.50 4.29
C ALA A 45 -5.21 9.01 5.33
N VAL A 46 -6.49 9.11 5.00
CA VAL A 46 -7.55 8.63 5.89
C VAL A 46 -7.65 7.13 5.67
N SER A 47 -7.13 6.35 6.62
CA SER A 47 -7.60 4.98 6.81
C SER A 47 -9.07 5.08 7.21
N GLN A 48 -9.98 4.88 6.26
CA GLN A 48 -11.27 4.32 6.68
C GLN A 48 -10.93 2.98 7.32
N GLY A 49 -11.59 2.59 8.41
CA GLY A 49 -11.29 1.36 9.18
C GLY A 49 -11.31 0.04 8.36
N ASN A 50 -11.50 0.13 7.05
CA ASN A 50 -11.30 -0.86 6.01
C ASN A 50 -10.19 -0.43 5.04
N GLY A 51 -9.02 0.00 5.51
CA GLY A 51 -7.82 -0.14 4.67
C GLY A 51 -7.86 -1.58 4.16
N VAL A 52 -7.75 -1.79 2.85
CA VAL A 52 -7.70 -3.15 2.29
C VAL A 52 -6.32 -3.68 2.68
N LEU A 53 -6.20 -4.01 3.95
CA LEU A 53 -5.13 -4.77 4.54
C LEU A 53 -5.25 -6.09 3.81
N LEU A 54 -4.34 -6.34 2.87
CA LEU A 54 -4.02 -7.70 2.49
C LEU A 54 -3.79 -8.43 3.80
N PHE A 55 -4.75 -9.28 4.18
CA PHE A 55 -4.69 -10.39 5.13
C PHE A 55 -3.76 -10.15 6.34
N GLY A 56 -4.25 -10.24 7.58
CA GLY A 56 -3.57 -9.92 8.86
C GLY A 56 -2.07 -10.30 9.10
N HIS A 57 -1.39 -10.90 8.14
CA HIS A 57 0.04 -11.06 7.92
C HIS A 57 0.84 -9.80 7.55
N HIS A 58 0.18 -8.67 7.24
CA HIS A 58 0.83 -7.41 6.80
C HIS A 58 0.94 -6.35 7.92
N ARG A 59 0.22 -6.50 9.03
CA ARG A 59 0.31 -5.60 10.19
C ARG A 59 1.59 -5.87 10.97
N GLY A 60 2.33 -4.83 11.37
CA GLY A 60 3.56 -5.02 12.14
C GLY A 60 4.69 -5.68 11.34
N ARG A 61 4.55 -5.73 10.01
CA ARG A 61 5.54 -6.26 9.07
C ARG A 61 5.68 -5.28 7.91
N ARG A 62 6.90 -5.00 7.46
CA ARG A 62 7.17 -4.08 6.34
C ARG A 62 7.26 -4.86 5.03
N PRO A 63 6.20 -4.93 4.21
CA PRO A 63 6.29 -5.50 2.86
C PRO A 63 7.12 -4.60 1.95
N ALA A 64 7.61 -5.18 0.86
CA ALA A 64 8.24 -4.45 -0.22
C ALA A 64 7.23 -4.11 -1.31
N VAL A 65 7.49 -3.01 -2.02
CA VAL A 65 6.69 -2.59 -3.18
C VAL A 65 7.52 -2.82 -4.45
N ARG A 66 6.88 -3.40 -5.47
CA ARG A 66 7.45 -3.59 -6.80
C ARG A 66 6.47 -3.07 -7.85
N ARG A 67 6.94 -2.17 -8.71
CA ARG A 67 6.19 -1.77 -9.90
C ARG A 67 6.13 -2.95 -10.87
N VAL A 68 4.92 -3.33 -11.29
CA VAL A 68 4.71 -4.40 -12.27
C VAL A 68 4.70 -3.80 -13.68
N ASP A 69 3.90 -2.75 -13.88
CA ASP A 69 3.81 -2.01 -15.14
C ASP A 69 3.38 -0.55 -14.88
N GLU A 70 2.84 0.15 -15.88
CA GLU A 70 2.36 1.54 -15.74
C GLU A 70 1.06 1.67 -14.95
N THR A 71 0.29 0.58 -14.88
CA THR A 71 -1.04 0.52 -14.29
C THR A 71 -1.10 -0.36 -13.04
N ALA A 72 -0.06 -1.17 -12.78
CA ALA A 72 -0.06 -2.15 -11.72
C ALA A 72 1.18 -2.06 -10.82
N VAL A 73 0.93 -2.27 -9.53
CA VAL A 73 1.96 -2.38 -8.51
C VAL A 73 1.67 -3.58 -7.62
N GLU A 74 2.73 -4.18 -7.12
CA GLU A 74 2.68 -5.33 -6.25
C GLU A 74 3.20 -4.95 -4.86
N LEU A 75 2.41 -5.31 -3.86
CA LEU A 75 2.83 -5.37 -2.47
C LEU A 75 3.17 -6.81 -2.14
N PHE A 76 4.42 -7.08 -1.79
CA PHE A 76 4.89 -8.45 -1.56
C PHE A 76 5.75 -8.57 -0.32
N LYS A 77 5.82 -9.78 0.20
CA LYS A 77 6.63 -10.14 1.35
C LYS A 77 7.12 -11.56 1.19
N GLU A 78 8.43 -11.75 1.22
CA GLU A 78 9.04 -13.07 1.12
C GLU A 78 8.88 -13.86 2.42
N ALA A 79 8.82 -15.19 2.30
CA ALA A 79 8.86 -16.09 3.44
C ALA A 79 10.21 -15.97 4.16
N SER A 80 10.15 -15.55 5.44
CA SER A 80 11.31 -15.45 6.32
C SER A 80 10.91 -15.76 7.75
N GLU A 81 11.87 -15.95 8.66
CA GLU A 81 11.59 -16.09 10.09
C GLU A 81 10.81 -14.89 10.63
N ALA A 82 11.20 -13.67 10.22
CA ALA A 82 10.48 -12.45 10.56
C ALA A 82 9.04 -12.43 10.00
N ASN A 83 8.72 -13.26 9.01
CA ASN A 83 7.41 -13.31 8.36
C ASN A 83 6.63 -14.59 8.66
N ASN A 84 7.00 -15.34 9.70
CA ASN A 84 6.43 -16.64 10.06
C ASN A 84 6.48 -17.66 8.90
N PHE A 85 7.47 -17.53 8.02
CA PHE A 85 7.61 -18.34 6.81
C PHE A 85 6.40 -18.28 5.87
N VAL A 86 5.60 -17.20 5.95
CA VAL A 86 4.48 -16.96 5.05
C VAL A 86 4.89 -15.95 3.99
N GLU A 87 4.80 -16.36 2.73
CA GLU A 87 4.88 -15.47 1.58
C GLU A 87 3.51 -14.86 1.30
N THR A 88 3.47 -13.55 1.05
CA THR A 88 2.25 -12.86 0.62
C THR A 88 2.52 -11.97 -0.58
N ARG A 89 1.54 -11.92 -1.49
CA ARG A 89 1.56 -11.08 -2.68
C ARG A 89 0.16 -10.54 -2.92
N GLY A 90 0.03 -9.22 -3.08
CA GLY A 90 -1.15 -8.59 -3.64
C GLY A 90 -0.75 -7.66 -4.77
N VAL A 91 -1.47 -7.76 -5.88
CA VAL A 91 -1.26 -6.90 -7.05
C VAL A 91 -2.44 -5.96 -7.12
N TYR A 92 -2.14 -4.67 -7.15
CA TYR A 92 -3.11 -3.59 -7.25
C TYR A 92 -3.03 -3.00 -8.63
N ARG A 93 -4.12 -3.08 -9.38
CA ARG A 93 -4.18 -2.61 -10.76
C ARG A 93 -5.20 -1.49 -10.91
N LEU A 94 -4.77 -0.42 -11.57
CA LEU A 94 -5.66 0.61 -12.05
C LEU A 94 -6.46 0.10 -13.26
N VAL A 95 -7.78 0.05 -13.11
CA VAL A 95 -8.70 -0.42 -14.16
C VAL A 95 -9.68 0.70 -14.57
N PRO A 96 -9.94 0.90 -15.87
CA PRO A 96 -11.02 1.79 -16.32
C PRO A 96 -12.41 1.34 -15.82
N PRO A 97 -13.35 2.24 -15.49
CA PRO A 97 -13.28 3.67 -15.73
C PRO A 97 -12.56 4.47 -14.65
N HIS A 98 -12.25 3.96 -13.44
CA HIS A 98 -11.27 4.46 -12.44
C HIS A 98 -11.43 3.65 -11.12
N TYR A 99 -10.99 2.39 -11.04
CA TYR A 99 -10.94 1.63 -9.78
C TYR A 99 -9.61 0.88 -9.60
N ILE A 100 -9.30 0.48 -8.36
CA ILE A 100 -8.19 -0.41 -8.04
C ILE A 100 -8.78 -1.80 -7.78
N ASP A 101 -8.35 -2.76 -8.59
CA ASP A 101 -8.55 -4.21 -8.38
C ASP A 101 -7.36 -4.79 -7.60
#